data_AF-A0A1Y2BD79-F1
#
_entry.id   AF-A0A1Y2BD79-F1
#
_cell.length_a   1.000
_cell.length_b   1.000
_cell.length_c   1.000
_cell.angle_alpha   90.00
_cell.angle_beta   90.00
_cell.angle_gamma   90.00
#
_symmetry.space_group_name_H-M   'P 1'
#
loop_
_entity.id
_entity.type
_entity.pdbx_description
1 polymer ?
#
loop_
_entity_poly.entity_id
_entity_poly.type
_entity_poly.pdbx_seq_one_letter_code
_entity_poly.pdbx_strand_id
1 'polypeptide(L)'
;NAYNLAIGLAFYPTASFSSPRFYAGVLGWLVGFGGNVYHDEILNDLRREPARRLISSPNTAEADDRKAPKAKGRYTIPRAGLFRFVSFPNYLCEWFEWMSFAIAAAPLPLVNVPTAPTILGWTPHTLLHPAWMFLLAEITSMLPRAIRGHGWYRDTFGSRYPADRKIVIPWLF
;
A
#
# COMPACT_ATOMS: atom_id res chain seq x y z
N ASN A 1 27.26 5.83 18.45
CA ASN A 1 26.58 6.05 17.16
C ASN A 1 27.49 6.02 15.94
N ALA A 2 28.63 6.72 15.90
CA ALA A 2 29.55 6.66 14.76
C ALA A 2 30.20 5.27 14.53
N TYR A 3 30.47 4.52 15.61
CA TYR A 3 31.07 3.19 15.53
C TYR A 3 30.16 2.13 14.85
N ASN A 4 28.86 2.13 15.17
CA ASN A 4 27.89 1.23 14.51
C ASN A 4 27.65 1.62 13.04
N LEU A 5 27.73 2.91 12.72
CA LEU A 5 27.66 3.40 11.34
C LEU A 5 28.91 3.00 10.54
N ALA A 6 30.11 3.12 11.14
CA ALA A 6 31.37 2.73 10.53
C ALA A 6 31.46 1.21 10.29
N ILE A 7 31.01 0.38 11.24
CA ILE A 7 30.95 -1.07 11.06
C ILE A 7 29.87 -1.46 10.05
N GLY A 8 28.69 -0.84 10.09
CA GLY A 8 27.61 -1.10 9.14
C GLY A 8 27.98 -0.74 7.69
N LEU A 9 28.75 0.34 7.48
CA LEU A 9 29.26 0.73 6.16
C LEU A 9 30.45 -0.14 5.72
N ALA A 10 31.31 -0.57 6.64
CA ALA A 10 32.47 -1.42 6.34
C ALA A 10 32.09 -2.85 5.89
N PHE A 11 30.89 -3.32 6.23
CA PHE A 11 30.37 -4.62 5.84
C PHE A 11 29.15 -4.54 4.91
N TYR A 12 29.00 -3.46 4.15
CA TYR A 12 27.97 -3.44 3.10
C TYR A 12 28.37 -4.43 2.00
N PRO A 13 27.62 -5.53 1.77
CA PRO A 13 28.01 -6.51 0.76
C PRO A 13 27.90 -5.84 -0.61
N THR A 14 29.03 -5.55 -1.24
CA THR A 14 29.06 -4.98 -2.60
C THR A 14 28.39 -5.88 -3.62
N ALA A 15 28.29 -7.18 -3.33
CA ALA A 15 27.54 -8.17 -4.11
C ALA A 15 26.03 -7.90 -4.19
N SER A 16 25.44 -7.16 -3.23
CA SER A 16 24.00 -6.82 -3.25
C SER A 16 23.64 -5.94 -4.43
N PHE A 17 24.54 -5.04 -4.86
CA PHE A 17 24.36 -4.20 -6.04
C PHE A 17 24.48 -4.97 -7.35
N SER A 18 25.00 -6.20 -7.35
CA SER A 18 25.08 -7.04 -8.55
C SER A 18 23.89 -7.99 -8.68
N SER A 19 22.96 -7.99 -7.72
CA SER A 19 21.83 -8.94 -7.73
C SER A 19 20.67 -8.41 -8.58
N PRO A 20 20.23 -9.15 -9.62
CA PRO A 20 19.04 -8.77 -10.40
C PRO A 20 17.78 -8.60 -9.54
N ARG A 21 17.69 -9.34 -8.44
CA ARG A 21 16.59 -9.28 -7.48
C ARG A 21 16.51 -7.94 -6.76
N PHE A 22 17.66 -7.36 -6.39
CA PHE A 22 17.70 -6.06 -5.73
C PHE A 22 17.07 -5.01 -6.65
N TYR A 23 17.52 -4.96 -7.91
CA TYR A 23 16.95 -4.03 -8.90
C TYR A 23 15.48 -4.33 -9.22
N ALA A 24 15.09 -5.60 -9.33
CA ALA A 24 13.67 -5.96 -9.50
C ALA A 24 12.82 -5.46 -8.32
N GLY A 25 13.32 -5.58 -7.08
CA GLY A 25 12.65 -5.06 -5.89
C GLY A 25 12.62 -3.52 -5.85
N VAL A 26 13.69 -2.83 -6.26
CA VAL A 26 13.69 -1.36 -6.38
C VAL A 26 12.70 -0.88 -7.46
N LEU A 27 12.66 -1.55 -8.61
CA LEU A 27 11.69 -1.26 -9.67
C LEU A 27 10.25 -1.52 -9.21
N GLY A 28 10.01 -2.65 -8.52
CA GLY A 28 8.72 -2.96 -7.92
C GLY A 28 8.29 -1.90 -6.90
N TRP A 29 9.22 -1.45 -6.06
CA TRP A 29 8.99 -0.37 -5.10
C TRP A 29 8.60 0.94 -5.82
N LEU A 30 9.33 1.34 -6.86
CA LEU A 30 9.01 2.54 -7.65
C LEU A 30 7.63 2.46 -8.30
N VAL A 31 7.25 1.29 -8.83
CA VAL A 31 5.93 1.06 -9.42
C VAL A 31 4.83 1.14 -8.34
N GLY A 32 5.06 0.52 -7.18
CA GLY A 32 4.16 0.58 -6.03
C GLY A 32 3.96 2.02 -5.54
N PHE A 33 5.05 2.73 -5.30
CA PHE A 33 5.05 4.13 -4.86
C PHE A 33 4.33 5.04 -5.85
N GLY A 34 4.68 4.95 -7.14
CA GLY A 34 4.02 5.72 -8.19
C GLY A 34 2.52 5.41 -8.29
N GLY A 35 2.15 4.13 -8.16
CA GLY A 35 0.77 3.70 -8.10
C GLY A 35 0.02 4.23 -6.88
N ASN A 36 0.65 4.24 -5.70
CA ASN A 36 0.07 4.75 -4.47
C ASN A 36 -0.23 6.26 -4.59
N VAL A 37 0.79 7.04 -4.96
CA VAL A 37 0.68 8.49 -5.18
C VAL A 37 -0.38 8.83 -6.22
N TYR A 38 -0.43 8.09 -7.34
CA TYR A 38 -1.43 8.28 -8.39
C TYR A 38 -2.86 8.10 -7.88
N HIS A 39 -3.12 7.06 -7.07
CA HIS A 39 -4.47 6.80 -6.55
C HIS A 39 -4.88 7.75 -5.42
N ASP A 40 -3.94 8.16 -4.57
CA ASP A 40 -4.21 9.19 -3.57
C ASP A 40 -4.51 10.54 -4.23
N GLU A 41 -3.82 10.85 -5.32
CA GLU A 41 -4.07 12.09 -6.05
C GLU A 41 -5.43 12.11 -6.76
N ILE A 42 -5.92 10.95 -7.24
CA ILE A 42 -7.30 10.82 -7.70
C ILE A 42 -8.28 11.19 -6.57
N LEU A 43 -8.06 10.68 -5.34
CA LEU A 43 -8.92 11.02 -4.20
C LEU A 43 -8.86 12.50 -3.85
N ASN A 44 -7.68 13.12 -3.96
CA ASN A 44 -7.50 14.55 -3.75
C ASN A 44 -8.22 15.39 -4.81
N ASP A 45 -8.16 15.00 -6.08
CA ASP A 45 -8.86 15.65 -7.18
C ASP A 45 -10.38 15.64 -7.01
N LEU A 46 -10.94 14.61 -6.37
CA LEU A 46 -12.37 14.59 -6.02
C LEU A 46 -12.77 15.70 -5.05
N ARG A 47 -11.81 16.20 -4.24
CA ARG A 47 -12.02 17.29 -3.27
C ARG A 47 -11.78 18.67 -3.88
N ARG A 48 -11.13 18.74 -5.05
CA ARG A 48 -10.81 19.99 -5.76
C ARG A 48 -11.94 20.44 -6.68
N GLU A 49 -11.91 21.73 -6.99
CA GLU A 49 -12.74 22.30 -8.06
C GLU A 49 -12.38 21.64 -9.41
N PRO A 50 -13.36 21.43 -10.31
CA PRO A 50 -13.12 20.74 -11.58
C PRO A 50 -11.94 21.31 -12.39
N ALA A 51 -11.77 22.63 -12.40
CA ALA A 51 -10.70 23.32 -13.13
C ALA A 51 -9.29 23.15 -12.53
N ARG A 52 -9.18 22.62 -11.29
CA ARG A 52 -7.91 22.43 -10.57
C ARG A 52 -7.52 20.96 -10.43
N ARG A 53 -8.23 20.06 -11.12
CA ARG A 53 -7.91 18.63 -11.10
C ARG A 53 -6.69 18.35 -11.96
N LEU A 54 -5.81 17.48 -11.49
CA LEU A 54 -4.55 17.17 -12.17
C LEU A 54 -4.64 15.88 -13.00
N ILE A 55 -5.35 14.88 -12.49
CA ILE A 55 -5.38 13.52 -13.03
C ILE A 55 -6.79 13.12 -13.44
N SER A 56 -7.79 13.43 -12.61
CA SER A 56 -9.14 12.90 -12.79
C SER A 56 -9.97 13.81 -13.71
N SER A 57 -10.12 13.41 -14.98
CA SER A 57 -11.14 14.03 -15.85
C SER A 57 -12.52 13.43 -15.54
N PRO A 58 -13.57 14.25 -15.31
CA PRO A 58 -14.89 13.74 -14.98
C PRO A 58 -15.44 12.89 -16.14
N ASN A 59 -15.55 11.58 -15.91
CA ASN A 59 -16.34 10.69 -16.78
C ASN A 59 -17.83 10.94 -16.55
N THR A 60 -18.70 10.59 -17.50
CA THR A 60 -20.16 10.73 -17.43
C THR A 60 -20.75 10.19 -16.12
N ALA A 61 -20.32 8.99 -15.71
CA ALA A 61 -20.76 8.39 -14.44
C ALA A 61 -20.31 9.18 -13.20
N GLU A 62 -19.14 9.83 -13.23
CA GLU A 62 -18.67 10.68 -12.13
C GLU A 62 -19.40 12.04 -12.12
N ALA A 63 -19.75 12.57 -13.30
CA ALA A 63 -20.56 13.76 -13.44
C ALA A 63 -21.99 13.55 -12.92
N ASP A 64 -22.58 12.38 -13.17
CA ASP A 64 -23.90 12.01 -12.66
C ASP A 64 -23.88 11.79 -11.15
N ASP A 65 -22.84 11.12 -10.61
CA ASP A 65 -22.65 10.95 -9.17
C ASP A 65 -22.48 12.28 -8.42
N ARG A 66 -21.95 13.32 -9.08
CA ARG A 66 -21.82 14.69 -8.55
C ARG A 66 -23.15 15.46 -8.51
N LYS A 67 -24.05 15.18 -9.46
CA LYS A 67 -25.39 15.81 -9.51
C LYS A 67 -26.35 15.18 -8.50
N ALA A 68 -26.12 13.92 -8.12
CA ALA A 68 -26.89 13.24 -7.10
C ALA A 68 -26.74 13.96 -5.73
N PRO A 69 -27.79 13.95 -4.89
CA PRO A 69 -27.71 14.50 -3.54
C PRO A 69 -26.54 13.86 -2.81
N LYS A 70 -25.65 14.71 -2.26
CA LYS A 70 -24.47 14.23 -1.53
C LYS A 70 -24.96 13.46 -0.30
N ALA A 71 -24.73 12.15 -0.29
CA ALA A 71 -24.93 11.32 0.89
C ALA A 71 -24.08 11.88 2.05
N LYS A 72 -24.55 11.78 3.31
CA LYS A 72 -23.96 12.40 4.52
C LYS A 72 -22.45 12.73 4.38
N GLY A 73 -22.15 13.97 3.98
CA GLY A 73 -20.78 14.46 3.78
C GLY A 73 -20.38 14.70 2.33
N ARG A 74 -19.30 15.46 2.13
CA ARG A 74 -18.80 15.93 0.82
C ARG A 74 -18.13 14.80 -0.01
N TYR A 75 -18.57 13.55 0.10
CA TYR A 75 -17.91 12.39 -0.50
C TYR A 75 -18.46 12.04 -1.89
N THR A 76 -17.59 11.57 -2.76
CA THR A 76 -17.90 11.19 -4.15
C THR A 76 -17.27 9.83 -4.44
N ILE A 77 -17.86 9.04 -5.34
CA ILE A 77 -17.34 7.71 -5.70
C ILE A 77 -16.15 7.89 -6.65
N PRO A 78 -14.94 7.42 -6.31
CA PRO A 78 -13.83 7.40 -7.25
C PRO A 78 -14.08 6.37 -8.34
N ARG A 79 -13.83 6.75 -9.60
CA ARG A 79 -14.01 5.88 -10.78
C ARG A 79 -12.77 5.78 -11.68
N ALA A 80 -11.78 6.64 -11.51
CA ALA A 80 -10.54 6.64 -12.31
C ALA A 80 -9.53 5.57 -11.86
N GLY A 81 -8.62 5.17 -12.74
CA GLY A 81 -7.53 4.25 -12.38
C GLY A 81 -8.02 2.85 -11.97
N LEU A 82 -7.40 2.28 -10.93
CA LEU A 82 -7.80 0.98 -10.36
C LEU A 82 -9.08 1.07 -9.50
N PHE A 83 -9.59 2.27 -9.20
CA PHE A 83 -10.86 2.42 -8.51
C PHE A 83 -12.05 1.83 -9.28
N ARG A 84 -11.89 1.60 -10.59
CA ARG A 84 -12.89 0.88 -11.38
C ARG A 84 -13.11 -0.55 -10.88
N PHE A 85 -12.12 -1.14 -10.21
CA PHE A 85 -12.17 -2.52 -9.78
C PHE A 85 -12.12 -2.74 -8.28
N VAL A 86 -11.37 -1.91 -7.55
CA VAL A 86 -11.20 -2.04 -6.09
C VAL A 86 -11.47 -0.72 -5.39
N SER A 87 -11.76 -0.79 -4.10
CA SER A 87 -12.16 0.35 -3.30
C SER A 87 -10.98 1.12 -2.74
N PHE A 88 -9.89 0.41 -2.44
CA PHE A 88 -8.65 0.93 -1.86
C PHE A 88 -7.45 0.51 -2.72
N PRO A 89 -7.35 0.99 -3.97
CA PRO A 89 -6.22 0.67 -4.85
C PRO A 89 -4.90 1.28 -4.36
N ASN A 90 -4.95 2.40 -3.63
CA ASN A 90 -3.79 2.96 -2.96
C ASN A 90 -3.19 1.96 -1.96
N TYR A 91 -4.01 1.27 -1.17
CA TYR A 91 -3.52 0.23 -0.24
C TYR A 91 -2.93 -0.97 -0.97
N LEU A 92 -3.50 -1.38 -2.10
CA LEU A 92 -2.92 -2.42 -2.94
C LEU A 92 -1.51 -2.03 -3.43
N CYS A 93 -1.37 -0.80 -3.91
CA CYS A 93 -0.09 -0.26 -4.37
C CYS A 93 0.91 -0.14 -3.24
N GLU A 94 0.49 0.29 -2.05
CA GLU A 94 1.32 0.41 -0.87
C GLU A 94 1.78 -0.97 -0.35
N TRP A 95 0.92 -1.98 -0.33
CA TRP A 95 1.32 -3.35 -0.01
C TRP A 95 2.35 -3.90 -1.00
N PHE A 96 2.16 -3.64 -2.30
CA PHE A 96 3.12 -4.03 -3.33
C PHE A 96 4.45 -3.29 -3.21
N GLU A 97 4.41 -1.99 -2.89
CA GLU A 97 5.56 -1.14 -2.61
C GLU A 97 6.41 -1.76 -1.49
N TRP A 98 5.80 -2.01 -0.33
CA TRP A 98 6.52 -2.51 0.84
C TRP A 98 6.95 -3.97 0.71
N MET A 99 6.21 -4.79 -0.03
CA MET A 99 6.65 -6.15 -0.39
C MET A 99 7.90 -6.12 -1.27
N SER A 100 7.93 -5.23 -2.27
CA SER A 100 9.08 -5.08 -3.16
C SER A 100 10.31 -4.54 -2.42
N PHE A 101 10.09 -3.58 -1.50
CA PHE A 101 11.12 -3.12 -0.56
C PHE A 101 11.65 -4.26 0.31
N ALA A 102 10.77 -5.09 0.89
CA ALA A 102 11.17 -6.22 1.71
C ALA A 102 12.01 -7.24 0.92
N ILE A 103 11.64 -7.54 -0.32
CA ILE A 103 12.41 -8.42 -1.22
C ILE A 103 13.79 -7.81 -1.56
N ALA A 104 13.86 -6.50 -1.78
CA ALA A 104 15.12 -5.81 -2.07
C ALA A 104 16.07 -5.79 -0.85
N ALA A 105 15.53 -5.49 0.33
CA ALA A 105 16.30 -5.32 1.56
C ALA A 105 16.65 -6.66 2.24
N ALA A 106 15.71 -7.62 2.24
CA ALA A 106 15.85 -8.92 2.87
C ALA A 106 15.08 -9.99 2.09
N PRO A 107 15.72 -10.62 1.08
CA PRO A 107 15.07 -11.61 0.22
C PRO A 107 14.43 -12.79 0.98
N LEU A 108 14.94 -13.10 2.18
CA LEU A 108 14.37 -14.10 3.06
C LEU A 108 13.65 -13.43 4.22
N PRO A 109 12.41 -13.85 4.54
CA PRO A 109 11.64 -13.27 5.63
C PRO A 109 12.21 -13.62 6.99
N LEU A 110 12.79 -14.81 7.15
CA LEU A 110 13.34 -15.25 8.42
C LEU A 110 14.86 -15.10 8.42
N VAL A 111 15.39 -14.53 9.49
CA VAL A 111 16.83 -14.42 9.74
C VAL A 111 17.20 -15.16 11.01
N ASN A 112 18.34 -15.86 10.96
CA ASN A 112 18.89 -16.52 12.13
C ASN A 112 19.42 -15.46 13.08
N VAL A 113 19.13 -15.62 14.36
CA VAL A 113 19.68 -14.76 15.41
C VAL A 113 20.63 -15.56 16.30
N PRO A 114 21.75 -14.96 16.73
CA PRO A 114 22.66 -15.62 17.65
C PRO A 114 21.94 -15.98 18.96
N THR A 115 22.26 -17.15 19.51
CA THR A 115 21.85 -17.52 20.87
C THR A 115 22.51 -16.57 21.87
N ALA A 116 21.71 -15.67 22.44
CA ALA A 116 22.14 -14.75 23.49
C ALA A 116 21.39 -15.05 24.79
N PRO A 117 22.00 -14.94 25.97
CA PRO A 117 21.26 -15.07 27.23
C PRO A 117 20.23 -13.94 27.35
N THR A 118 18.95 -14.28 27.28
CA THR A 118 17.85 -13.34 27.48
C THR A 118 17.24 -13.47 28.87
N ILE A 119 16.66 -12.37 29.37
CA ILE A 119 15.93 -12.32 30.65
C ILE A 119 14.77 -13.33 30.76
N LEU A 120 14.26 -13.84 29.64
CA LEU A 120 13.15 -14.81 29.59
C LEU A 120 13.63 -16.28 29.56
N GLY A 121 14.93 -16.55 29.63
CA GLY A 121 15.47 -17.91 29.64
C GLY A 121 15.31 -18.70 28.33
N TRP A 122 14.69 -18.12 27.30
CA TRP A 122 14.50 -18.73 25.99
C TRP A 122 14.83 -17.73 24.87
N THR A 123 15.58 -18.17 23.86
CA THR A 123 15.82 -17.39 22.64
C THR A 123 15.28 -18.10 21.41
N PRO A 124 14.47 -17.41 20.59
CA PRO A 124 14.13 -17.92 19.27
C PRO A 124 15.41 -17.96 18.42
N HIS A 125 15.64 -19.05 17.70
CA HIS A 125 16.78 -19.16 16.78
C HIS A 125 16.55 -18.41 15.46
N THR A 126 15.30 -18.06 15.16
CA THR A 126 14.88 -17.34 13.95
C THR A 126 13.91 -16.23 14.31
N LEU A 127 14.07 -15.06 13.69
CA LEU A 127 13.14 -13.95 13.79
C LEU A 127 12.69 -13.50 12.40
N LEU A 128 11.50 -12.90 12.33
CA LEU A 128 11.04 -12.22 11.13
C LEU A 128 11.87 -10.94 10.92
N HIS A 129 12.36 -10.74 9.72
CA HIS A 129 13.16 -9.58 9.36
C HIS A 129 12.32 -8.30 9.46
N PRO A 130 12.85 -7.17 9.97
CA PRO A 130 12.09 -5.94 10.18
C PRO A 130 11.33 -5.43 8.94
N ALA A 131 11.89 -5.57 7.74
CA ALA A 131 11.21 -5.18 6.51
C ALA A 131 9.91 -5.99 6.24
N TRP A 132 9.92 -7.28 6.56
CA TRP A 132 8.74 -8.14 6.45
C TRP A 132 7.76 -7.93 7.60
N MET A 133 8.27 -7.66 8.81
CA MET A 133 7.43 -7.24 9.94
C MET A 133 6.65 -5.97 9.60
N PHE A 134 7.31 -5.00 8.96
CA PHE A 134 6.68 -3.75 8.55
C PHE A 134 5.57 -3.99 7.52
N LEU A 135 5.81 -4.79 6.47
CA LEU A 135 4.77 -5.19 5.53
C LEU A 135 3.55 -5.82 6.23
N LEU A 136 3.77 -6.72 7.19
CA LEU A 136 2.68 -7.33 7.95
C LEU A 136 1.94 -6.31 8.82
N ALA A 137 2.65 -5.37 9.45
CA ALA A 137 2.04 -4.30 10.22
C ALA A 137 1.17 -3.38 9.34
N GLU A 138 1.61 -3.07 8.12
CA GLU A 138 0.83 -2.30 7.14
C GLU A 138 -0.44 -3.04 6.74
N ILE A 139 -0.33 -4.31 6.32
CA ILE A 139 -1.50 -5.12 5.93
C ILE A 139 -2.48 -5.23 7.10
N THR A 140 -2.00 -5.57 8.30
CA THR A 140 -2.87 -5.79 9.47
C THR A 140 -3.54 -4.51 9.97
N SER A 141 -2.91 -3.34 9.82
CA SER A 141 -3.49 -2.06 10.23
C SER A 141 -4.45 -1.49 9.17
N MET A 142 -4.15 -1.66 7.89
CA MET A 142 -4.95 -1.14 6.78
C MET A 142 -6.16 -2.00 6.44
N LEU A 143 -6.03 -3.33 6.49
CA LEU A 143 -7.07 -4.26 6.05
C LEU A 143 -8.41 -4.06 6.80
N PRO A 144 -8.45 -3.94 8.15
CA PRO A 144 -9.70 -3.67 8.86
C PRO A 144 -10.34 -2.33 8.45
N ARG A 145 -9.50 -1.32 8.16
CA ARG A 145 -9.96 -0.01 7.69
C ARG A 145 -10.54 -0.11 6.27
N ALA A 146 -9.92 -0.88 5.38
CA ALA A 146 -10.40 -1.12 4.03
C ALA A 146 -11.76 -1.83 4.01
N ILE A 147 -11.92 -2.87 4.83
CA ILE A 147 -13.17 -3.63 4.97
C ILE A 147 -14.31 -2.71 5.43
N ARG A 148 -14.09 -1.97 6.53
CA ARG A 148 -15.09 -1.02 7.05
C ARG A 148 -15.40 0.08 6.06
N GLY A 149 -14.39 0.61 5.37
CA GLY A 149 -14.56 1.66 4.37
C GLY A 149 -15.34 1.18 3.15
N HIS A 150 -15.12 -0.04 2.68
CA HIS A 150 -15.90 -0.62 1.59
C HIS A 150 -17.37 -0.84 1.99
N GLY A 151 -17.62 -1.35 3.21
CA GLY A 151 -18.97 -1.44 3.78
C GLY A 151 -19.65 -0.06 3.83
N TRP A 152 -18.95 0.94 4.35
CA TRP A 152 -19.44 2.32 4.37
C TRP A 152 -19.79 2.86 2.98
N TYR A 153 -18.98 2.59 1.95
CA TYR A 153 -19.29 3.00 0.58
C TYR A 153 -20.59 2.36 0.07
N ARG A 154 -20.78 1.06 0.33
CA ARG A 154 -22.01 0.35 -0.08
C ARG A 154 -23.24 0.89 0.63
N ASP A 155 -23.14 1.13 1.93
CA ASP A 155 -24.25 1.66 2.74
C ASP A 155 -24.59 3.11 2.37
N THR A 156 -23.57 3.91 2.03
CA THR A 156 -23.70 5.34 1.75
C THR A 156 -24.24 5.62 0.35
N PHE A 157 -23.77 4.87 -0.65
CA PHE A 157 -24.08 5.13 -2.06
C PHE A 157 -25.09 4.12 -2.65
N GLY A 158 -25.39 3.03 -1.96
CA GLY A 158 -26.39 2.04 -2.36
C GLY A 158 -26.16 1.53 -3.77
N SER A 159 -27.21 1.57 -4.60
CA SER A 159 -27.19 1.11 -6.00
C SER A 159 -26.25 1.89 -6.93
N ARG A 160 -25.79 3.09 -6.53
CA ARG A 160 -24.82 3.86 -7.33
C ARG A 160 -23.39 3.32 -7.21
N TYR A 161 -23.10 2.63 -6.11
CA TYR A 161 -21.80 2.02 -5.90
C TYR A 161 -21.67 0.74 -6.74
N PRO A 162 -20.58 0.56 -7.50
CA PRO A 162 -20.42 -0.64 -8.31
C PRO A 162 -20.39 -1.91 -7.45
N ALA A 163 -21.33 -2.83 -7.70
CA ALA A 163 -21.53 -4.04 -6.90
C ALA A 163 -20.43 -5.10 -7.11
N ASP A 164 -19.75 -5.04 -8.25
CA ASP A 164 -18.64 -5.92 -8.63
C ASP A 164 -17.29 -5.47 -8.03
N ARG A 165 -17.21 -4.22 -7.55
CA ARG A 165 -16.00 -3.65 -6.97
C ARG A 165 -15.58 -4.41 -5.71
N LYS A 166 -14.30 -4.76 -5.66
CA LYS A 166 -13.66 -5.46 -4.54
C LYS A 166 -13.04 -4.46 -3.55
N ILE A 167 -12.51 -4.94 -2.43
CA ILE A 167 -11.98 -4.12 -1.36
C ILE A 167 -10.58 -3.63 -1.72
N VAL A 168 -9.62 -4.53 -1.92
CA VAL A 168 -8.20 -4.19 -2.18
C VAL A 168 -7.60 -4.98 -3.34
N ILE A 169 -7.80 -6.30 -3.40
CA ILE A 169 -7.20 -7.18 -4.40
C ILE A 169 -8.18 -7.42 -5.55
N PRO A 170 -7.79 -7.02 -6.78
CA PRO A 170 -8.45 -7.40 -8.00
C PRO A 170 -9.03 -8.82 -8.04
N TRP A 171 -10.36 -8.92 -8.13
CA TRP A 171 -11.15 -10.10 -8.50
C TRP A 171 -11.16 -11.18 -7.43
N LEU A 172 -10.38 -10.99 -6.38
CA LEU A 172 -10.29 -11.85 -5.22
C LEU A 172 -11.00 -11.23 -4.02
N PHE A 173 -10.55 -10.05 -3.59
CA PHE A 173 -10.90 -9.50 -2.28
C PHE A 173 -11.11 -8.00 -2.26
#